data_AF-A0A3C1VY04-F1
#
_entry.id   AF-A0A3C1VY04-F1
#
_cell.length_a   1.000
_cell.length_b   1.000
_cell.length_c   1.000
_cell.angle_alpha   90.00
_cell.angle_beta   90.00
_cell.angle_gamma   90.00
#
_symmetry.space_group_name_H-M   'P 1'
#
loop_
_entity.id
_entity.type
_entity.pdbx_description
1 polymer ?
#
loop_
_entity_poly.entity_id
_entity_poly.type
_entity_poly.pdbx_seq_one_letter_code
_entity_poly.pdbx_strand_id
1 'polypeptide(L)'
;LNEWDLAPSEDYDSTGTPGEATDTADYAVHNYEDRSFASIIPHTELFLGHFDEEARNARNHKLVDVDNVLGNFDERLIGYTEEEAQKEAGRCMSCGLCFECDNCVMYCPQDAVFKVKKDQATLGRYVDTDYDKCVGCHICADVCPTGYIQMGLGSD
;
A
#
# COMPACT_ATOMS: atom_id res chain seq x y z
N LEU A 1 -7.95 -0.65 -8.45
CA LEU A 1 -7.22 -1.62 -9.31
C LEU A 1 -8.04 -1.70 -10.57
N ASN A 2 -7.83 -0.85 -11.56
CA ASN A 2 -8.58 -0.89 -12.83
C ASN A 2 -7.74 -1.51 -13.95
N GLU A 3 -6.67 -2.21 -13.57
CA GLU A 3 -5.67 -2.78 -14.47
C GLU A 3 -5.53 -4.31 -14.26
N TRP A 4 -6.38 -4.93 -13.43
CA TRP A 4 -6.29 -6.37 -13.12
C TRP A 4 -6.67 -7.26 -14.31
N ASP A 5 -7.37 -6.69 -15.29
CA ASP A 5 -7.80 -7.31 -16.54
C ASP A 5 -6.86 -6.97 -17.71
N LEU A 6 -5.84 -6.14 -17.49
CA LEU A 6 -4.86 -5.77 -18.51
C LEU A 6 -3.73 -6.78 -18.55
N ALA A 7 -3.50 -7.37 -19.73
CA ALA A 7 -2.41 -8.30 -19.99
C ALA A 7 -1.22 -7.58 -20.63
N PRO A 8 0.00 -8.11 -20.48
CA PRO A 8 1.15 -7.61 -21.23
C PRO A 8 0.87 -7.58 -22.73
N SER A 9 1.36 -6.54 -23.42
CA SER A 9 1.26 -6.45 -24.87
C SER A 9 1.97 -7.65 -25.52
N GLU A 10 1.62 -7.97 -26.78
CA GLU A 10 2.24 -9.08 -27.53
C GLU A 10 3.77 -8.94 -27.64
N ASP A 11 4.29 -7.73 -27.47
CA ASP A 11 5.70 -7.37 -27.49
C ASP A 11 6.41 -7.48 -26.13
N TYR A 12 5.72 -7.94 -25.07
CA TYR A 12 6.32 -8.11 -23.74
C TYR A 12 7.33 -9.25 -23.71
N ASP A 13 8.59 -8.90 -23.46
CA ASP A 13 9.67 -9.85 -23.22
C ASP A 13 9.87 -10.07 -21.70
N SER A 14 9.45 -11.24 -21.21
CA SER A 14 9.65 -11.64 -19.81
C SER A 14 11.11 -11.92 -19.45
N THR A 15 12.00 -11.94 -20.45
CA THR A 15 13.47 -12.02 -20.30
C THR A 15 14.16 -10.70 -20.57
N GLY A 16 13.40 -9.60 -20.62
CA GLY A 16 13.89 -8.25 -20.88
C GLY A 16 15.05 -7.82 -19.99
N THR A 17 15.81 -6.85 -20.48
CA THR A 17 17.03 -6.38 -19.82
C THR A 17 16.69 -5.82 -18.43
N PRO A 18 17.38 -6.24 -17.35
CA PRO A 18 17.18 -5.62 -16.04
C PRO A 18 17.34 -4.10 -16.13
N GLY A 19 16.25 -3.36 -15.89
CA GLY A 19 16.23 -1.89 -15.95
C GLY A 19 15.30 -1.27 -17.00
N GLU A 20 14.68 -2.04 -17.90
CA GLU A 20 13.57 -1.53 -18.71
C GLU A 20 12.31 -1.42 -17.85
N ALA A 21 11.89 -0.17 -17.59
CA ALA A 21 10.70 0.13 -16.82
C ALA A 21 9.45 0.00 -17.70
N THR A 22 8.33 -0.41 -17.10
CA THR A 22 7.01 -0.47 -17.74
C THR A 22 6.13 0.69 -17.28
N ASP A 23 6.74 1.83 -16.96
CA ASP A 23 6.07 3.03 -16.45
C ASP A 23 5.13 3.66 -17.48
N THR A 24 5.41 3.48 -18.78
CA THR A 24 4.55 3.93 -19.89
C THR A 24 3.69 2.83 -20.50
N ALA A 25 3.71 1.61 -19.95
CA ALA A 25 2.98 0.49 -20.50
C ALA A 25 1.53 0.47 -19.97
N ASP A 26 0.58 0.07 -20.83
CA ASP A 26 -0.83 -0.09 -20.45
C ASP A 26 -1.08 -1.34 -19.59
N TYR A 27 -0.02 -2.01 -19.13
CA TYR A 27 -0.09 -3.15 -18.22
C TYR A 27 0.92 -2.95 -17.10
N ALA A 28 0.51 -3.27 -15.88
CA ALA A 28 1.40 -3.33 -14.75
C ALA A 28 2.09 -4.70 -14.70
N VAL A 29 3.40 -4.78 -15.01
CA VAL A 29 4.22 -5.99 -14.73
C VAL A 29 4.07 -6.46 -13.27
N HIS A 30 3.83 -5.49 -12.38
CA HIS A 30 3.61 -5.68 -10.96
C HIS A 30 2.32 -6.43 -10.62
N ASN A 31 1.40 -6.64 -11.57
CA ASN A 31 0.21 -7.48 -11.37
C ASN A 31 0.53 -8.98 -11.42
N TYR A 32 1.69 -9.36 -11.97
CA TYR A 32 2.07 -10.75 -12.21
C TYR A 32 3.28 -11.22 -11.39
N GLU A 33 3.90 -10.32 -10.62
CA GLU A 33 5.04 -10.61 -9.75
C GLU A 33 4.68 -10.35 -8.28
N ASP A 34 5.06 -11.26 -7.37
CA ASP A 34 4.97 -11.01 -5.93
C ASP A 34 5.95 -9.89 -5.54
N ARG A 35 5.44 -8.66 -5.47
CA ARG A 35 6.19 -7.46 -5.04
C ARG A 35 5.82 -7.03 -3.63
N SER A 36 5.28 -7.93 -2.81
CA SER A 36 5.03 -7.64 -1.39
C SER A 36 6.29 -7.13 -0.67
N PHE A 37 7.46 -7.63 -1.06
CA PHE A 37 8.77 -7.18 -0.55
C PHE A 37 9.14 -5.73 -0.92
N ALA A 38 8.57 -5.18 -1.99
CA ALA A 38 8.85 -3.83 -2.48
C ALA A 38 7.71 -2.84 -2.19
N SER A 39 6.51 -3.35 -1.89
CA SER A 39 5.29 -2.55 -1.77
C SER A 39 4.82 -2.38 -0.32
N ILE A 40 5.44 -3.08 0.63
CA ILE A 40 5.13 -3.02 2.06
C ILE A 40 6.36 -2.50 2.79
N ILE A 41 6.25 -1.33 3.39
CA ILE A 41 7.33 -0.74 4.20
C ILE A 41 7.20 -1.14 5.67
N PRO A 42 8.32 -1.19 6.43
CA PRO A 42 8.26 -1.43 7.87
C PRO A 42 7.63 -0.26 8.62
N HIS A 43 7.11 -0.54 9.82
CA HIS A 43 6.54 0.49 10.70
C HIS A 43 7.51 1.63 11.07
N THR A 44 8.82 1.41 10.93
CA THR A 44 9.87 2.42 11.16
C THR A 44 9.92 3.50 10.08
N GLU A 45 9.33 3.24 8.91
CA GLU A 45 9.25 4.17 7.79
C GLU A 45 7.87 4.84 7.67
N LEU A 46 6.91 4.43 8.50
CA LEU A 46 5.61 5.10 8.60
C LEU A 46 5.70 6.33 9.50
N PHE A 47 5.03 7.40 9.12
CA PHE A 47 4.79 8.52 10.03
C PHE A 47 3.59 8.19 10.94
N LEU A 48 3.85 7.44 12.01
CA LEU A 48 2.81 6.96 12.94
C LEU A 48 2.02 8.10 13.60
N GLY A 49 2.60 9.30 13.71
CA GLY A 49 1.92 10.48 14.24
C GLY A 49 0.78 11.02 13.38
N HIS A 50 0.63 10.54 12.14
CA HIS A 50 -0.52 10.85 11.29
C HIS A 50 -1.80 10.08 11.69
N PHE A 51 -1.64 8.92 12.33
CA PHE A 51 -2.74 8.01 12.60
C PHE A 51 -3.17 8.13 14.07
N ASP A 52 -4.48 8.11 14.31
CA ASP A 52 -5.01 8.08 15.67
C ASP A 52 -4.66 6.76 16.36
N GLU A 53 -4.34 6.84 17.64
CA GLU A 53 -4.09 5.64 18.44
C GLU A 53 -5.42 4.91 18.69
N GLU A 54 -5.55 3.73 18.09
CA GLU A 54 -6.66 2.82 18.37
C GLU A 54 -6.13 1.42 18.73
N ALA A 55 -6.61 0.91 19.87
CA ALA A 55 -6.26 -0.43 20.33
C ALA A 55 -6.73 -1.50 19.35
N ARG A 56 -5.88 -2.51 19.11
CA ARG A 56 -6.21 -3.63 18.25
C ARG A 56 -7.39 -4.42 18.80
N ASN A 57 -8.39 -4.69 17.96
CA ASN A 57 -9.43 -5.65 18.34
C ASN A 57 -8.77 -7.03 18.47
N ALA A 58 -8.94 -7.69 19.61
CA ALA A 58 -8.35 -9.01 19.83
C ALA A 58 -9.38 -10.07 19.45
N ARG A 59 -9.04 -10.96 18.51
CA ARG A 59 -9.91 -12.08 18.14
C ARG A 59 -10.19 -12.95 19.36
N ASN A 60 -11.46 -13.31 19.52
CA ASN A 60 -11.87 -14.21 20.57
C ASN A 60 -11.52 -15.66 20.21
N HIS A 61 -11.45 -16.52 21.21
CA HIS A 61 -11.23 -17.94 21.02
C HIS A 61 -12.08 -18.76 22.00
N LYS A 62 -12.50 -19.95 21.59
CA LYS A 62 -13.11 -20.92 22.49
C LYS A 62 -12.07 -21.39 23.51
N LEU A 63 -12.39 -21.18 24.79
CA LEU A 63 -11.57 -21.66 25.90
C LEU A 63 -11.70 -23.18 26.00
N VAL A 64 -10.55 -23.85 26.12
CA VAL A 64 -10.48 -25.30 26.34
C VAL A 64 -10.03 -25.53 27.76
N ASP A 65 -10.80 -26.31 28.51
CA ASP A 65 -10.57 -26.65 29.91
C ASP A 65 -10.61 -28.17 30.12
N VAL A 66 -10.38 -28.62 31.35
CA VAL A 66 -10.33 -30.05 31.68
C VAL A 66 -11.68 -30.75 31.41
N ASP A 67 -12.78 -30.01 31.49
CA ASP A 67 -14.13 -30.55 31.33
C ASP A 67 -14.51 -30.72 29.85
N ASN A 68 -13.90 -29.92 28.96
CA ASN A 68 -14.23 -29.90 27.54
C ASN A 68 -13.07 -30.31 26.61
N VAL A 69 -11.92 -30.75 27.14
CA VAL A 69 -10.74 -31.12 26.32
C VAL A 69 -10.89 -32.48 25.63
N LEU A 70 -11.60 -33.43 26.25
CA LEU A 70 -11.70 -34.79 25.72
C LEU A 70 -12.69 -34.85 24.55
N GLY A 71 -12.19 -35.18 23.36
CA GLY A 71 -13.00 -35.36 22.15
C GLY A 71 -13.45 -34.04 21.49
N ASN A 72 -12.90 -32.90 21.90
CA ASN A 72 -13.22 -31.61 21.31
C ASN A 72 -12.30 -31.30 20.12
N PHE A 73 -12.92 -31.23 18.95
CA PHE A 73 -12.29 -30.89 17.67
C PHE A 73 -12.88 -29.61 17.07
N ASP A 74 -13.54 -28.79 17.91
CA ASP A 74 -14.11 -27.53 17.47
C ASP A 74 -13.02 -26.54 17.03
N GLU A 75 -13.35 -25.69 16.07
CA GLU A 75 -12.53 -24.55 15.73
C GLU A 75 -12.36 -23.64 16.96
N ARG A 76 -11.10 -23.34 17.29
CA ARG A 76 -10.77 -22.51 18.45
C ARG A 76 -10.87 -21.03 18.17
N LEU A 77 -10.52 -20.58 16.97
CA LEU A 77 -10.56 -19.17 16.62
C LEU A 77 -12.01 -18.77 16.34
N ILE A 78 -12.51 -17.76 17.03
CA ILE A 78 -13.80 -17.18 16.70
C ILE A 78 -13.52 -16.02 15.74
N GLY A 79 -14.00 -16.17 14.50
CA GLY A 79 -13.90 -15.12 13.49
C GLY A 79 -14.65 -13.86 13.90
N TYR A 80 -14.27 -12.73 13.32
CA TYR A 80 -15.01 -11.50 13.50
C TYR A 80 -16.40 -11.57 12.87
N THR A 81 -17.34 -10.88 13.48
CA THR A 81 -18.56 -10.46 12.79
C THR A 81 -18.21 -9.50 11.65
N GLU A 82 -19.12 -9.31 10.70
CA GLU A 82 -18.90 -8.39 9.58
C GLU A 82 -18.56 -6.96 10.07
N GLU A 83 -19.26 -6.48 11.08
CA GLU A 83 -19.03 -5.16 11.69
C GLU A 83 -17.64 -5.07 12.33
N GLU A 84 -17.24 -6.08 13.12
CA GLU A 84 -15.91 -6.13 13.73
C GLU A 84 -14.79 -6.21 12.69
N ALA A 85 -15.01 -6.95 11.60
CA ALA A 85 -14.06 -7.08 10.51
C ALA A 85 -13.88 -5.75 9.77
N GLN A 86 -14.98 -5.05 9.46
CA GLN A 86 -14.94 -3.71 8.85
C GLN A 86 -14.23 -2.71 9.75
N LYS A 87 -14.52 -2.72 11.05
CA LYS A 87 -13.87 -1.83 12.03
C LYS A 87 -12.37 -2.08 12.10
N GLU A 88 -11.94 -3.34 12.22
CA GLU A 88 -10.52 -3.68 12.26
C GLU A 88 -9.81 -3.35 10.94
N ALA A 89 -10.48 -3.53 9.80
CA ALA A 89 -9.95 -3.13 8.49
C ALA A 89 -9.75 -1.61 8.37
N GLY A 90 -10.61 -0.80 9.03
CA GLY A 90 -10.49 0.65 9.09
C GLY A 90 -9.21 1.15 9.80
N ARG A 91 -8.57 0.30 10.62
CA ARG A 91 -7.28 0.61 11.27
C ARG A 91 -6.06 0.41 10.35
N CYS A 92 -6.27 0.01 9.09
CA CYS A 92 -5.20 -0.16 8.12
C CYS A 92 -4.49 1.17 7.84
N MET A 93 -3.16 1.18 7.95
CA MET A 93 -2.32 2.35 7.70
C MET A 93 -1.85 2.46 6.24
N SER A 94 -2.35 1.62 5.32
CA SER A 94 -1.96 1.63 3.89
C SER A 94 -0.44 1.65 3.67
N CYS A 95 0.32 0.86 4.43
CA CYS A 95 1.79 0.86 4.40
C CYS A 95 2.35 0.63 2.98
N GLY A 96 3.09 1.61 2.47
CA GLY A 96 3.65 1.61 1.10
C GLY A 96 2.67 2.00 -0.01
N LEU A 97 1.43 2.37 0.31
CA LEU A 97 0.39 2.75 -0.65
C LEU A 97 -0.15 4.15 -0.36
N CYS A 98 -0.49 4.89 -1.42
CA CYS A 98 -1.20 6.16 -1.28
C CYS A 98 -2.66 5.92 -0.86
N PHE A 99 -3.20 6.75 0.02
CA PHE A 99 -4.61 6.73 0.44
C PHE A 99 -5.25 8.11 0.31
N GLU A 100 -4.67 8.98 -0.53
CA GLU A 100 -5.21 10.32 -0.85
C GLU A 100 -5.30 11.28 0.35
N CYS A 101 -4.32 11.26 1.26
CA CYS A 101 -4.23 12.30 2.30
C CYS A 101 -3.87 13.69 1.78
N ASP A 102 -3.44 13.81 0.52
CA ASP A 102 -3.10 15.04 -0.19
C ASP A 102 -1.96 15.89 0.43
N ASN A 103 -1.30 15.42 1.49
CA ASN A 103 -0.14 16.11 2.09
C ASN A 103 0.95 16.43 1.06
N CYS A 104 1.35 15.44 0.25
CA CYS A 104 2.41 15.61 -0.73
C CYS A 104 2.08 16.64 -1.81
N VAL A 105 0.81 16.77 -2.19
CA VAL A 105 0.31 17.79 -3.12
C VAL A 105 0.35 19.16 -2.45
N MET A 106 -0.15 19.26 -1.21
CA MET A 106 -0.24 20.52 -0.46
C MET A 106 1.12 21.12 -0.08
N TYR A 107 2.10 20.27 0.25
CA TYR A 107 3.42 20.71 0.71
C TYR A 107 4.45 20.82 -0.40
N CYS A 108 4.14 20.44 -1.64
CA CYS A 108 5.08 20.56 -2.75
C CYS A 108 5.27 22.05 -3.11
N PRO A 109 6.45 22.65 -2.92
CA PRO A 109 6.64 24.07 -3.21
C PRO A 109 6.72 24.39 -4.71
N GLN A 110 6.77 23.36 -5.56
CA GLN A 110 6.90 23.49 -7.02
C GLN A 110 5.63 23.06 -7.78
N ASP A 111 4.57 22.66 -7.07
CA ASP A 111 3.38 22.04 -7.66
C ASP A 111 3.74 20.87 -8.61
N ALA A 112 4.79 20.11 -8.24
CA ALA A 112 5.29 18.99 -9.02
C ALA A 112 4.50 17.70 -8.75
N VAL A 113 3.91 17.54 -7.57
CA VAL A 113 3.09 16.37 -7.24
C VAL A 113 1.62 16.67 -7.51
N PHE A 114 0.94 15.81 -8.27
CA PHE A 114 -0.46 16.00 -8.65
C PHE A 114 -1.27 14.71 -8.51
N LYS A 115 -2.59 14.85 -8.36
CA LYS A 115 -3.50 13.70 -8.30
C LYS A 115 -3.74 13.15 -9.72
N VAL A 116 -3.60 11.84 -9.87
CA VAL A 116 -3.95 11.17 -11.13
C VAL A 116 -5.46 11.21 -11.34
N LYS A 117 -5.91 11.14 -12.60
CA LYS A 117 -7.35 11.14 -12.89
C LYS A 117 -7.98 9.84 -12.42
N LYS A 118 -9.24 9.89 -11.98
CA LYS A 118 -9.94 8.73 -11.38
C LYS A 118 -10.12 7.54 -12.33
N ASP A 119 -10.19 7.79 -13.64
CA ASP A 119 -10.25 6.77 -14.68
C ASP A 119 -8.90 6.07 -14.90
N GLN A 120 -7.80 6.70 -14.51
CA GLN A 120 -6.43 6.19 -14.60
C GLN A 120 -5.86 5.76 -13.23
N ALA A 121 -6.58 6.03 -12.14
CA ALA A 121 -6.13 5.74 -10.79
C ALA A 121 -6.20 4.23 -10.49
N THR A 122 -5.09 3.70 -10.00
CA THR A 122 -5.01 2.33 -9.47
C THR A 122 -4.95 2.34 -7.95
N LEU A 123 -5.35 1.24 -7.30
CA LEU A 123 -5.42 1.19 -5.83
C LEU A 123 -4.04 1.46 -5.25
N GLY A 124 -3.96 2.41 -4.33
CA GLY A 124 -2.69 2.79 -3.72
C GLY A 124 -1.81 3.71 -4.58
N ARG A 125 -2.25 4.09 -5.79
CA ARG A 125 -1.50 4.91 -6.75
C ARG A 125 -2.37 6.07 -7.23
N TYR A 126 -2.45 7.09 -6.40
CA TYR A 126 -3.36 8.22 -6.61
C TYR A 126 -2.66 9.55 -6.92
N VAL A 127 -1.33 9.59 -6.79
CA VAL A 127 -0.54 10.78 -7.09
C VAL A 127 0.65 10.39 -7.95
N ASP A 128 1.06 11.33 -8.79
CA ASP A 128 2.20 11.22 -9.69
C ASP A 128 3.04 12.51 -9.64
N THR A 129 4.25 12.45 -10.18
CA THR A 129 5.25 13.53 -10.10
C THR A 129 5.64 14.02 -11.48
N ASP A 130 5.46 15.32 -11.70
CA ASP A 130 6.01 16.07 -12.83
C ASP A 130 7.52 16.32 -12.58
N TYR A 131 8.35 15.48 -13.18
CA TYR A 131 9.81 15.56 -13.01
C TYR A 131 10.43 16.82 -13.63
N ASP A 132 9.77 17.50 -14.56
CA ASP A 132 10.26 18.77 -15.11
C ASP A 132 10.15 19.92 -14.10
N LYS A 133 9.22 19.81 -13.14
CA LYS A 133 9.07 20.76 -12.02
C LYS A 133 9.77 20.31 -10.74
N CYS A 134 10.03 19.00 -10.60
CA CYS A 134 10.60 18.44 -9.40
C CYS A 134 12.06 18.89 -9.23
N VAL A 135 12.34 19.54 -8.09
CA VAL A 135 13.70 19.99 -7.73
C VAL A 135 14.41 19.09 -6.71
N GLY A 136 13.83 17.94 -6.38
CA GLY A 136 14.43 16.99 -5.43
C GLY A 136 14.55 17.52 -3.99
N CYS A 137 13.57 18.30 -3.51
CA CYS A 137 13.59 18.86 -2.15
C CYS A 137 13.16 17.89 -1.03
N HIS A 138 12.64 16.72 -1.39
CA HIS A 138 12.22 15.62 -0.48
C HIS A 138 11.03 15.90 0.45
N ILE A 139 10.51 17.13 0.49
CA ILE A 139 9.36 17.51 1.34
C ILE A 139 8.17 16.58 1.16
N CYS A 140 7.84 16.21 -0.08
CA CYS A 140 6.71 15.31 -0.36
C CYS A 140 6.90 13.90 0.21
N ALA A 141 8.14 13.41 0.28
CA ALA A 141 8.47 12.13 0.90
C ALA A 141 8.37 12.24 2.43
N ASP A 142 8.93 13.30 3.03
CA ASP A 142 8.93 13.52 4.48
C ASP A 142 7.52 13.62 5.07
N VAL A 143 6.57 14.22 4.33
CA VAL A 143 5.18 14.38 4.78
C VAL A 143 4.27 13.21 4.41
N CYS A 144 4.78 12.19 3.70
CA CYS A 144 4.01 11.03 3.29
C CYS A 144 3.88 10.06 4.46
N PRO A 145 2.68 9.85 5.02
CA PRO A 145 2.57 9.08 6.25
C PRO A 145 2.69 7.57 6.04
N THR A 146 2.48 7.13 4.80
CA THR A 146 2.52 5.72 4.39
C THR A 146 3.82 5.33 3.72
N GLY A 147 4.76 6.26 3.54
CA GLY A 147 5.98 6.08 2.77
C GLY A 147 5.74 5.63 1.32
N TYR A 148 4.61 6.00 0.73
CA TYR A 148 4.34 5.78 -0.70
C TYR A 148 5.31 6.54 -1.61
N ILE A 149 5.69 7.76 -1.23
CA ILE A 149 6.65 8.56 -1.98
C ILE A 149 8.06 8.14 -1.57
N GLN A 150 8.79 7.57 -2.53
CA GLN A 150 10.17 7.13 -2.38
C GLN A 150 11.08 8.01 -3.24
N MET A 151 12.22 8.42 -2.70
CA MET A 151 13.18 9.27 -3.42
C MET A 151 14.22 8.39 -4.12
N GLY A 152 14.30 8.48 -5.45
CA GLY A 152 15.07 7.58 -6.32
C GLY A 152 16.58 7.84 -6.43
N LEU A 153 17.22 8.55 -5.50
CA LEU A 153 18.67 8.81 -5.56
C LEU A 153 19.34 8.59 -4.20
N GLY A 154 19.78 7.35 -3.95
CA GLY A 154 20.80 7.02 -2.97
C GLY A 154 20.34 6.97 -1.51
N SER A 155 19.92 5.78 -1.09
CA SER A 155 20.10 5.32 0.29
C SER A 155 20.47 3.84 0.22
N ASP A 156 21.62 3.53 0.82
CA ASP A 156 22.30 2.21 0.82
C ASP A 156 21.41 1.03 1.24
#